data_AF-A0A973YVJ5-F1
#
_entry.id   AF-A0A973YVJ5-F1
#
_cell.length_a   1.000
_cell.length_b   1.000
_cell.length_c   1.000
_cell.angle_alpha   90.00
_cell.angle_beta   90.00
_cell.angle_gamma   90.00
#
_symmetry.space_group_name_H-M   'P 1'
#
loop_
_entity.id
_entity.type
_entity.pdbx_description
1 polymer ?
#
loop_
_entity_poly.entity_id
_entity_poly.type
_entity_poly.pdbx_seq_one_letter_code
_entity_poly.pdbx_strand_id
1 'polypeptide(L)'
;MAPRGGDVNAPLRIALYGTGQVGRAVLARLERFDDASLALVHIENSRHEWTDLDADAAQIVLDATASDTIAARHADWLARGVHVVTANKLGRGASLARAESIEQACFASGARYGDAATVGAGLPLLRSLRALRAGGDAIHGVAGVLSGSLAWLLARFDGSVPFSTLVREARAAGYTEPDPRIDLSGEDVRRKLLILARAAGVALEAEDVRVESLVSDALANADADAIDEHLASLDAP
;
A
#
# COMPACT_ATOMS: atom_id res chain seq x y z
N MET A 1 -35.03 11.75 17.20
CA MET A 1 -34.28 12.16 16.00
C MET A 1 -34.59 11.15 14.92
N ALA A 2 -35.41 11.51 13.93
CA ALA A 2 -35.82 10.58 12.87
C ALA A 2 -34.60 10.19 12.02
N PRO A 3 -34.48 8.93 11.54
CA PRO A 3 -33.45 8.58 10.59
C PRO A 3 -33.66 9.42 9.33
N ARG A 4 -32.60 10.08 8.85
CA ARG A 4 -32.61 10.75 7.54
C ARG A 4 -32.94 9.68 6.50
N GLY A 5 -34.15 9.74 5.95
CA GLY A 5 -34.56 8.89 4.83
C GLY A 5 -33.69 9.25 3.62
N GLY A 6 -32.62 8.49 3.42
CA GLY A 6 -31.84 8.53 2.19
C GLY A 6 -32.65 7.87 1.09
N ASP A 7 -32.67 8.49 -0.09
CA ASP A 7 -33.19 7.87 -1.30
C ASP A 7 -32.42 6.55 -1.54
N VAL A 8 -33.14 5.43 -1.49
CA VAL A 8 -32.57 4.07 -1.57
C VAL A 8 -31.94 3.81 -2.95
N ASN A 9 -32.17 4.70 -3.91
CA ASN A 9 -31.66 4.64 -5.28
C ASN A 9 -30.55 5.66 -5.58
N ALA A 10 -30.11 6.47 -4.60
CA ALA A 10 -29.03 7.41 -4.83
C ALA A 10 -27.67 6.67 -4.98
N PRO A 11 -26.80 7.09 -5.92
CA PRO A 11 -25.48 6.48 -6.08
C PRO A 11 -24.64 6.64 -4.80
N LEU A 12 -23.87 5.61 -4.49
CA LEU A 12 -22.83 5.65 -3.47
C LEU A 12 -21.75 6.65 -3.90
N ARG A 13 -21.50 7.63 -3.04
CA ARG A 13 -20.54 8.70 -3.29
C ARG A 13 -19.13 8.27 -2.93
N ILE A 14 -18.21 8.48 -3.86
CA ILE A 14 -16.81 8.07 -3.78
C ILE A 14 -15.92 9.32 -3.73
N ALA A 15 -14.97 9.33 -2.80
CA ALA A 15 -13.85 10.26 -2.76
C ALA A 15 -12.55 9.53 -3.10
N LEU A 16 -11.79 10.02 -4.08
CA LEU A 16 -10.50 9.46 -4.48
C LEU A 16 -9.34 10.35 -4.00
N TYR A 17 -8.41 9.77 -3.26
CA TYR A 17 -7.15 10.40 -2.87
C TYR A 17 -6.02 9.77 -3.68
N GLY A 18 -5.30 10.60 -4.43
CA GLY A 18 -4.17 10.22 -5.27
C GLY A 18 -4.55 9.99 -6.74
N THR A 19 -3.88 10.71 -7.64
CA THR A 19 -4.02 10.61 -9.10
C THR A 19 -2.72 10.17 -9.79
N GLY A 20 -1.86 9.45 -9.05
CA GLY A 20 -0.68 8.77 -9.58
C GLY A 20 -1.06 7.55 -10.44
N GLN A 21 -0.14 6.61 -10.63
CA GLN A 21 -0.36 5.45 -11.51
C GLN A 21 -1.58 4.62 -11.09
N VAL A 22 -1.70 4.29 -9.80
CA VAL A 22 -2.84 3.54 -9.26
C VAL A 22 -4.14 4.35 -9.37
N GLY A 23 -4.11 5.63 -8.98
CA GLY A 23 -5.28 6.51 -9.05
C GLY A 23 -5.85 6.67 -10.47
N ARG A 24 -4.98 6.86 -11.48
CA ARG A 24 -5.39 6.92 -12.88
C ARG A 24 -5.99 5.61 -13.37
N ALA A 25 -5.43 4.47 -12.96
CA ALA A 25 -5.98 3.16 -13.29
C ALA A 25 -7.36 2.95 -12.64
N VAL A 26 -7.57 3.44 -11.42
CA VAL A 26 -8.88 3.44 -10.75
C VAL A 26 -9.88 4.30 -11.51
N LEU A 27 -9.54 5.53 -11.87
CA LEU A 27 -10.41 6.43 -12.65
C LEU A 27 -10.83 5.78 -13.97
N ALA A 28 -9.86 5.30 -14.75
CA ALA A 28 -10.13 4.62 -16.02
C ALA A 28 -10.99 3.35 -15.84
N ARG A 29 -10.89 2.68 -14.67
CA ARG A 29 -11.73 1.52 -14.37
C ARG A 29 -13.15 1.91 -13.99
N LEU A 30 -13.32 2.98 -13.21
CA LEU A 30 -14.62 3.52 -12.81
C LEU A 30 -15.41 4.02 -14.02
N GLU A 31 -14.77 4.75 -14.94
CA GLU A 31 -15.39 5.19 -16.20
C GLU A 31 -15.92 4.02 -17.03
N ARG A 32 -15.22 2.87 -17.01
CA ARG A 32 -15.63 1.65 -17.71
C ARG A 32 -16.60 0.78 -16.92
N PHE A 33 -16.77 1.05 -15.63
CA PHE A 33 -17.60 0.22 -14.76
C PHE A 33 -19.09 0.47 -14.99
N ASP A 34 -19.46 1.58 -15.67
CA ASP A 34 -20.82 1.99 -16.10
C ASP A 34 -21.93 1.54 -15.14
N ASP A 35 -21.67 1.76 -13.85
CA ASP A 35 -22.56 1.37 -12.77
C ASP A 35 -23.13 2.65 -12.16
N ALA A 36 -24.38 2.95 -12.50
CA ALA A 36 -25.10 4.10 -11.99
C ALA A 36 -25.26 4.09 -10.45
N SER A 37 -24.87 3.01 -9.77
CA SER A 37 -24.84 2.94 -8.30
C SER A 37 -23.62 3.62 -7.69
N LEU A 38 -22.64 4.10 -8.47
CA LEU A 38 -21.44 4.78 -7.96
C LEU A 38 -21.29 6.19 -8.58
N ALA A 39 -20.96 7.17 -7.74
CA ALA A 39 -20.68 8.53 -8.19
C ALA A 39 -19.36 9.03 -7.58
N LEU A 40 -18.40 9.40 -8.42
CA LEU A 40 -17.18 10.07 -7.97
C LEU A 40 -17.49 11.55 -7.71
N VAL A 41 -17.33 11.99 -6.47
CA VAL A 41 -17.72 13.35 -6.04
C VAL A 41 -16.54 14.23 -5.60
N HIS A 42 -15.37 13.60 -5.38
CA HIS A 42 -14.18 14.28 -4.91
C HIS A 42 -12.92 13.56 -5.39
N ILE A 43 -11.92 14.34 -5.78
CA ILE A 43 -10.58 13.87 -6.15
C ILE A 43 -9.55 14.82 -5.52
N GLU A 44 -8.68 14.31 -4.67
CA GLU A 44 -7.55 15.06 -4.09
C GLU A 44 -6.22 14.46 -4.55
N ASN A 45 -5.24 15.31 -4.84
CA ASN A 45 -3.86 14.91 -5.02
C ASN A 45 -2.91 15.98 -4.45
N SER A 46 -1.61 15.69 -4.43
CA SER A 46 -0.59 16.58 -3.84
C SER A 46 -0.48 17.96 -4.48
N ARG A 47 -1.12 18.20 -5.64
CA ARG A 47 -1.07 19.46 -6.39
C ARG A 47 -2.43 20.15 -6.51
N HIS A 48 -3.53 19.41 -6.32
CA HIS A 48 -4.87 19.91 -6.61
C HIS A 48 -5.94 19.11 -5.88
N GLU A 49 -6.96 19.82 -5.42
CA GLU A 49 -8.20 19.29 -4.90
C GLU A 49 -9.32 19.67 -5.88
N TRP A 50 -10.08 18.68 -6.35
CA TRP A 50 -11.26 18.83 -7.17
C TRP A 50 -12.47 18.26 -6.43
N THR A 51 -13.53 19.03 -6.32
CA THR A 51 -14.68 18.72 -5.45
C THR A 51 -15.97 19.15 -6.14
N ASP A 52 -16.86 18.20 -6.45
CA ASP A 52 -18.22 18.47 -6.92
C ASP A 52 -19.21 18.61 -5.73
N LEU A 53 -18.91 17.95 -4.60
CA LEU A 53 -19.64 18.01 -3.31
C LEU A 53 -18.66 17.80 -2.16
N ASP A 54 -19.01 18.28 -0.96
CA ASP A 54 -18.20 18.15 0.28
C ASP A 54 -17.64 16.72 0.47
N ALA A 55 -16.31 16.59 0.66
CA ALA A 55 -15.63 15.31 0.85
C ALA A 55 -16.20 14.54 2.06
N ASP A 56 -16.76 15.25 3.04
CA ASP A 56 -17.44 14.69 4.20
C ASP A 56 -18.75 13.96 3.86
N ALA A 57 -19.24 14.11 2.63
CA ALA A 57 -20.43 13.47 2.11
C ALA A 57 -20.15 12.09 1.47
N ALA A 58 -18.88 11.70 1.30
CA ALA A 58 -18.51 10.42 0.72
C ALA A 58 -18.93 9.24 1.61
N GLN A 59 -19.38 8.15 0.97
CA GLN A 59 -19.68 6.87 1.62
C GLN A 59 -18.53 5.87 1.45
N ILE A 60 -17.70 6.08 0.43
CA ILE A 60 -16.50 5.29 0.14
C ILE A 60 -15.33 6.24 -0.10
N VAL A 61 -14.22 6.01 0.57
CA VAL A 61 -12.92 6.63 0.31
C VAL A 61 -12.04 5.63 -0.40
N LEU A 62 -11.42 6.06 -1.50
CA LEU A 62 -10.37 5.34 -2.21
C LEU A 62 -9.03 6.03 -1.93
N ASP A 63 -8.15 5.41 -1.16
CA ASP A 63 -6.79 5.91 -0.94
C ASP A 63 -5.79 5.19 -1.88
N ALA A 64 -5.44 5.86 -2.96
CA ALA A 64 -4.43 5.46 -3.93
C ALA A 64 -3.10 6.23 -3.75
N THR A 65 -2.87 6.79 -2.56
CA THR A 65 -1.64 7.51 -2.22
C THR A 65 -0.62 6.62 -1.52
N ALA A 66 0.58 7.17 -1.29
CA ALA A 66 1.55 6.65 -0.33
C ALA A 66 1.70 7.60 0.88
N SER A 67 0.68 8.42 1.16
CA SER A 67 0.76 9.49 2.14
C SER A 67 0.45 8.99 3.55
N ASP A 68 1.32 9.30 4.51
CA ASP A 68 1.07 9.03 5.92
C ASP A 68 -0.10 9.87 6.46
N THR A 69 -0.22 11.13 6.00
CA THR A 69 -1.29 12.03 6.43
C THR A 69 -2.67 11.54 6.01
N ILE A 70 -2.78 10.91 4.83
CA ILE A 70 -4.01 10.29 4.36
C ILE A 70 -4.27 8.98 5.12
N ALA A 71 -3.24 8.13 5.28
CA ALA A 71 -3.37 6.88 6.03
C ALA A 71 -3.82 7.10 7.49
N ALA A 72 -3.39 8.19 8.12
CA ALA A 72 -3.76 8.56 9.49
C ALA A 72 -5.27 8.85 9.64
N ARG A 73 -5.96 9.24 8.56
CA ARG A 73 -7.41 9.55 8.56
C ARG A 73 -8.29 8.30 8.42
N HIS A 74 -7.71 7.14 8.10
CA HIS A 74 -8.46 5.91 7.84
C HIS A 74 -9.40 5.52 8.99
N ALA A 75 -8.91 5.53 10.23
CA ALA A 75 -9.71 5.17 11.39
C ALA A 75 -10.86 6.15 11.63
N ASP A 76 -10.62 7.46 11.43
CA ASP A 76 -11.65 8.49 11.60
C ASP A 76 -12.77 8.37 10.57
N TRP A 77 -12.43 8.11 9.30
CA TRP A 77 -13.42 7.85 8.26
C TRP A 77 -14.25 6.61 8.58
N LEU A 78 -13.60 5.51 8.97
CA LEU A 78 -14.28 4.28 9.37
C LEU A 78 -15.20 4.49 10.57
N ALA A 79 -14.76 5.23 11.59
CA ALA A 79 -15.55 5.51 12.78
C ALA A 79 -16.84 6.30 12.47
N ARG A 80 -16.83 7.11 11.40
CA ARG A 80 -18.00 7.82 10.87
C ARG A 80 -18.90 6.96 9.98
N GLY A 81 -18.57 5.67 9.78
CA GLY A 81 -19.32 4.76 8.92
C GLY A 81 -18.90 4.79 7.44
N VAL A 82 -17.85 5.55 7.09
CA VAL A 82 -17.35 5.64 5.71
C VAL A 82 -16.47 4.43 5.41
N HIS A 83 -16.74 3.74 4.30
CA HIS A 83 -15.90 2.62 3.87
C HIS A 83 -14.57 3.14 3.33
N VAL A 84 -13.46 2.42 3.58
CA VAL A 84 -12.14 2.78 3.05
C VAL A 84 -11.62 1.63 2.20
N VAL A 85 -11.19 1.93 0.98
CA VAL A 85 -10.48 1.03 0.09
C VAL A 85 -9.12 1.65 -0.20
N THR A 86 -8.03 0.92 -0.03
CA THR A 86 -6.70 1.52 -0.06
C THR A 86 -5.64 0.63 -0.72
N ALA A 87 -4.70 1.26 -1.42
CA ALA A 87 -3.42 0.69 -1.81
C ALA A 87 -2.27 1.17 -0.91
N ASN A 88 -2.56 2.03 0.07
CA ASN A 88 -1.59 2.61 0.97
C ASN A 88 -1.25 1.66 2.11
N LYS A 89 -0.02 1.14 2.05
CA LYS A 89 0.51 0.19 3.03
C LYS A 89 0.58 0.79 4.44
N LEU A 90 0.67 2.12 4.59
CA LEU A 90 0.85 2.75 5.89
C LEU A 90 -0.36 2.64 6.83
N GLY A 91 -1.55 2.28 6.32
CA GLY A 91 -2.71 2.00 7.17
C GLY A 91 -2.45 0.82 8.12
N ARG A 92 -2.04 -0.33 7.56
CA ARG A 92 -1.85 -1.59 8.30
C ARG A 92 -0.40 -2.08 8.35
N GLY A 93 0.53 -1.38 7.71
CA GLY A 93 1.96 -1.70 7.65
C GLY A 93 2.84 -0.67 8.34
N ALA A 94 2.27 0.29 9.08
CA ALA A 94 2.99 1.18 9.99
C ALA A 94 2.91 0.63 11.44
N SER A 95 2.66 1.47 12.44
CA SER A 95 2.52 1.03 13.83
C SER A 95 1.34 0.07 14.06
N LEU A 96 1.47 -0.81 15.04
CA LEU A 96 0.41 -1.73 15.45
C LEU A 96 -0.81 -0.96 15.95
N ALA A 97 -0.60 0.09 16.74
CA ALA A 97 -1.67 0.94 17.25
C ALA A 97 -2.55 1.54 16.13
N ARG A 98 -1.98 1.89 14.98
CA ARG A 98 -2.75 2.36 13.82
C ARG A 98 -3.56 1.24 13.17
N ALA A 99 -2.97 0.04 13.04
CA ALA A 99 -3.70 -1.11 12.51
C ALA A 99 -4.88 -1.50 13.42
N GLU A 100 -4.67 -1.48 14.73
CA GLU A 100 -5.70 -1.76 15.74
C GLU A 100 -6.80 -0.69 15.75
N SER A 101 -6.45 0.60 15.60
CA SER A 101 -7.46 1.66 15.53
C SER A 101 -8.37 1.54 14.30
N ILE A 102 -7.83 1.12 13.16
CA ILE A 102 -8.59 0.78 11.96
C ILE A 102 -9.55 -0.40 12.22
N GLU A 103 -9.07 -1.46 12.86
CA GLU A 103 -9.90 -2.63 13.20
C GLU A 103 -11.03 -2.27 14.16
N GLN A 104 -10.71 -1.51 15.21
CA GLN A 104 -11.68 -1.05 16.20
C GLN A 104 -12.75 -0.15 15.57
N ALA A 105 -12.35 0.74 14.65
CA ALA A 105 -13.28 1.61 13.94
C ALA A 105 -14.22 0.81 13.03
N CYS A 106 -13.72 -0.19 12.30
CA CYS A 106 -14.55 -1.12 11.52
C CYS A 106 -15.57 -1.86 12.40
N PHE A 107 -15.12 -2.37 13.55
CA PHE A 107 -15.99 -3.10 14.48
C PHE A 107 -17.09 -2.19 15.05
N ALA A 108 -16.76 -0.96 15.44
CA ALA A 108 -17.69 -0.04 16.07
C ALA A 108 -18.76 0.50 15.11
N SER A 109 -18.40 0.78 13.85
CA SER A 109 -19.32 1.40 12.88
C SER A 109 -19.96 0.43 11.89
N GLY A 110 -19.41 -0.78 11.74
CA GLY A 110 -19.76 -1.71 10.67
C GLY A 110 -19.19 -1.33 9.29
N ALA A 111 -18.38 -0.27 9.19
CA ALA A 111 -17.71 0.10 7.95
C ALA A 111 -16.64 -0.92 7.55
N ARG A 112 -16.45 -1.11 6.24
CA ARG A 112 -15.48 -2.06 5.68
C ARG A 112 -14.16 -1.38 5.31
N TYR A 113 -13.07 -2.11 5.54
CA TYR A 113 -11.72 -1.74 5.13
C TYR A 113 -11.20 -2.71 4.06
N GLY A 114 -11.00 -2.24 2.84
CA GLY A 114 -10.51 -3.02 1.70
C GLY A 114 -9.06 -2.69 1.37
N ASP A 115 -8.11 -3.56 1.70
CA ASP A 115 -6.67 -3.32 1.57
C ASP A 115 -5.96 -4.32 0.64
N ALA A 116 -6.72 -5.02 -0.21
CA ALA A 116 -6.20 -6.09 -1.06
C ALA A 116 -5.02 -5.66 -1.93
N ALA A 117 -4.97 -4.39 -2.36
CA ALA A 117 -3.92 -3.84 -3.21
C ALA A 117 -2.58 -3.58 -2.48
N THR A 118 -2.56 -3.63 -1.14
CA THR A 118 -1.35 -3.30 -0.35
C THR A 118 -0.26 -4.36 -0.44
N VAL A 119 -0.63 -5.64 -0.63
CA VAL A 119 0.31 -6.77 -0.75
C VAL A 119 -0.12 -7.70 -1.88
N GLY A 120 0.78 -7.94 -2.84
CA GLY A 120 0.50 -8.80 -4.00
C GLY A 120 -0.33 -8.14 -5.10
N ALA A 121 -0.57 -6.82 -5.02
CA ALA A 121 -1.34 -6.05 -5.98
C ALA A 121 -2.74 -6.65 -6.23
N GLY A 122 -2.96 -7.33 -7.36
CA GLY A 122 -4.23 -7.99 -7.67
C GLY A 122 -4.39 -9.40 -7.09
N LEU A 123 -3.33 -9.94 -6.47
CA LEU A 123 -3.34 -11.30 -5.94
C LEU A 123 -4.17 -11.39 -4.66
N PRO A 124 -4.87 -12.51 -4.46
CA PRO A 124 -5.78 -12.68 -3.33
C PRO A 124 -5.09 -13.06 -2.01
N LEU A 125 -3.94 -12.48 -1.70
CA LEU A 125 -3.13 -12.92 -0.55
C LEU A 125 -3.85 -12.66 0.77
N LEU A 126 -4.23 -11.41 1.04
CA LEU A 126 -4.84 -11.03 2.32
C LEU A 126 -6.21 -11.68 2.52
N ARG A 127 -7.01 -11.81 1.47
CA ARG A 127 -8.31 -12.51 1.57
C ARG A 127 -8.12 -13.99 1.93
N SER A 128 -7.09 -14.64 1.37
CA SER A 128 -6.84 -16.06 1.61
C SER A 128 -6.36 -16.28 3.05
N LEU A 129 -5.42 -15.47 3.55
CA LEU A 129 -4.95 -15.55 4.94
C LEU A 129 -6.09 -15.33 5.95
N ARG A 130 -6.91 -14.28 5.72
CA ARG A 130 -8.05 -13.99 6.60
C ARG A 130 -9.11 -15.10 6.55
N ALA A 131 -9.37 -15.68 5.38
CA ALA A 131 -10.32 -16.78 5.23
C ALA A 131 -9.85 -18.05 5.95
N LEU A 132 -8.58 -18.42 5.83
CA LEU A 132 -7.99 -19.55 6.55
C LEU A 132 -8.13 -19.36 8.07
N ARG A 133 -7.71 -18.20 8.58
CA ARG A 133 -7.84 -17.86 10.00
C ARG A 133 -9.30 -17.87 10.48
N ALA A 134 -10.21 -17.29 9.71
CA ALA A 134 -11.64 -17.28 10.04
C ALA A 134 -12.26 -18.68 10.02
N GLY A 135 -11.73 -19.58 9.18
CA GLY A 135 -12.10 -21.01 9.14
C GLY A 135 -11.54 -21.85 10.29
N GLY A 136 -10.65 -21.28 11.11
CA GLY A 136 -10.04 -21.96 12.26
C GLY A 136 -8.67 -22.58 11.99
N ASP A 137 -8.07 -22.36 10.81
CA ASP A 137 -6.71 -22.82 10.54
C ASP A 137 -5.67 -22.06 11.35
N ALA A 138 -4.61 -22.77 11.75
CA ALA A 138 -3.42 -22.20 12.34
C ALA A 138 -2.35 -21.98 11.26
N ILE A 139 -2.04 -20.71 10.96
CA ILE A 139 -1.02 -20.36 9.97
C ILE A 139 0.36 -20.47 10.64
N HIS A 140 1.15 -21.46 10.22
CA HIS A 140 2.49 -21.69 10.78
C HIS A 140 3.58 -20.79 10.18
N GLY A 141 3.38 -20.29 8.95
CA GLY A 141 4.36 -19.45 8.29
C GLY A 141 3.87 -18.91 6.96
N VAL A 142 4.40 -17.75 6.58
CA VAL A 142 4.19 -17.11 5.28
C VAL A 142 5.56 -16.75 4.72
N ALA A 143 5.84 -17.20 3.50
CA ALA A 143 7.08 -16.89 2.78
C ALA A 143 6.76 -16.51 1.35
N GLY A 144 7.54 -15.61 0.77
CA GLY A 144 7.38 -15.20 -0.61
C GLY A 144 8.25 -14.00 -1.00
N VAL A 145 8.34 -13.76 -2.31
CA VAL A 145 9.03 -12.59 -2.86
C VAL A 145 8.02 -11.46 -2.99
N LEU A 146 8.20 -10.40 -2.20
CA LEU A 146 7.21 -9.33 -2.04
C LEU A 146 7.60 -8.01 -2.72
N SER A 147 8.77 -7.93 -3.37
CA SER A 147 9.22 -6.77 -4.16
C SER A 147 9.49 -7.17 -5.60
N GLY A 148 8.89 -6.44 -6.54
CA GLY A 148 9.10 -6.65 -7.97
C GLY A 148 10.53 -6.32 -8.40
N SER A 149 11.07 -5.20 -7.90
CA SER A 149 12.43 -4.73 -8.17
C SER A 149 13.47 -5.74 -7.67
N LEU A 150 13.33 -6.21 -6.42
CA LEU A 150 14.23 -7.22 -5.85
C LEU A 150 14.06 -8.58 -6.54
N ALA A 151 12.84 -8.97 -6.91
CA ALA A 151 12.61 -10.19 -7.69
C ALA A 151 13.35 -10.13 -9.03
N TRP A 152 13.30 -8.98 -9.71
CA TRP A 152 13.95 -8.80 -11.01
C TRP A 152 15.47 -8.91 -10.91
N LEU A 153 16.06 -8.23 -9.90
CA LEU A 153 17.50 -8.19 -9.66
C LEU A 153 18.03 -9.56 -9.25
N LEU A 154 17.46 -10.17 -8.21
CA LEU A 154 17.94 -11.42 -7.65
C LEU A 154 17.68 -12.62 -8.57
N ALA A 155 16.67 -12.57 -9.45
CA ALA A 155 16.47 -13.60 -10.46
C ALA A 155 17.53 -13.59 -11.56
N ARG A 156 18.25 -12.47 -11.74
CA ARG A 156 19.30 -12.30 -12.78
C ARG A 156 20.70 -12.34 -12.23
N PHE A 157 20.87 -12.24 -10.92
CA PHE A 157 22.18 -12.27 -10.30
C PHE A 157 22.67 -13.72 -10.16
N ASP A 158 23.63 -14.09 -11.01
CA ASP A 158 24.35 -15.38 -10.96
C ASP A 158 25.84 -15.22 -10.59
N GLY A 159 26.26 -13.99 -10.27
CA GLY A 159 27.65 -13.63 -9.96
C GLY A 159 28.56 -13.46 -11.19
N SER A 160 28.06 -13.64 -12.42
CA SER A 160 28.85 -13.44 -13.65
C SER A 160 29.09 -11.98 -13.98
N VAL A 161 28.20 -11.10 -13.51
CA VAL A 161 28.29 -9.65 -13.65
C VAL A 161 28.16 -8.97 -12.28
N PRO A 162 28.76 -7.79 -12.08
CA PRO A 162 28.59 -7.02 -10.85
C PRO A 162 27.10 -6.73 -10.58
N PHE A 163 26.68 -6.84 -9.31
CA PHE A 163 25.30 -6.55 -8.92
C PHE A 163 24.93 -5.09 -9.23
N SER A 164 25.89 -4.17 -9.09
CA SER A 164 25.73 -2.76 -9.45
C SER A 164 25.36 -2.55 -10.92
N THR A 165 25.80 -3.42 -11.83
CA THR A 165 25.41 -3.39 -13.25
C THR A 165 23.94 -3.72 -13.40
N LEU A 166 23.45 -4.77 -12.73
CA LEU A 166 22.04 -5.14 -12.75
C LEU A 166 21.14 -4.04 -12.17
N VAL A 167 21.59 -3.35 -11.12
CA VAL A 167 20.86 -2.20 -10.55
C VAL A 167 20.72 -1.07 -11.57
N ARG A 168 21.80 -0.75 -12.31
CA ARG A 168 21.74 0.27 -13.38
C ARG A 168 20.80 -0.14 -14.52
N GLU A 169 20.83 -1.41 -14.93
CA GLU A 169 19.94 -1.94 -15.96
C GLU A 169 18.47 -1.89 -15.52
N ALA A 170 18.17 -2.31 -14.28
CA ALA A 170 16.83 -2.26 -13.72
C ALA A 170 16.30 -0.83 -13.67
N ARG A 171 17.13 0.13 -13.24
CA ARG A 171 16.79 1.55 -13.20
C ARG A 171 16.53 2.12 -14.60
N ALA A 172 17.40 1.82 -15.57
CA ALA A 172 17.23 2.26 -16.96
C ALA A 172 15.95 1.70 -17.61
N ALA A 173 15.55 0.48 -17.23
CA ALA A 173 14.32 -0.16 -17.68
C ALA A 173 13.07 0.24 -16.86
N GLY A 174 13.21 1.07 -15.82
CA GLY A 174 12.11 1.51 -14.96
C GLY A 174 11.58 0.43 -14.00
N TYR A 175 12.40 -0.56 -13.66
CA TYR A 175 12.08 -1.60 -12.67
C TYR A 175 12.41 -1.23 -11.23
N THR A 176 13.17 -0.15 -11.01
CA THR A 176 13.42 0.43 -9.68
C THR A 176 12.79 1.82 -9.59
N GLU A 177 12.67 2.32 -8.37
CA GLU A 177 12.48 3.75 -8.13
C GLU A 177 13.67 4.56 -8.68
N PRO A 178 13.49 5.89 -8.94
CA PRO A 178 14.58 6.75 -9.39
C PRO A 178 15.80 6.72 -8.48
N ASP A 179 15.56 6.58 -7.17
CA ASP A 179 16.55 6.25 -6.15
C ASP A 179 16.45 4.76 -5.79
N PRO A 180 17.39 3.91 -6.23
CA PRO A 180 17.33 2.46 -6.01
C PRO A 180 17.44 2.05 -4.53
N ARG A 181 17.89 2.94 -3.64
CA ARG A 181 17.97 2.67 -2.19
C ARG A 181 16.59 2.39 -1.61
N ILE A 182 15.54 2.98 -2.18
CA ILE A 182 14.16 2.77 -1.76
C ILE A 182 13.78 1.28 -1.89
N ASP A 183 14.14 0.65 -3.01
CA ASP A 183 13.90 -0.78 -3.25
C ASP A 183 14.87 -1.67 -2.45
N LEU A 184 16.16 -1.32 -2.45
CA LEU A 184 17.24 -2.12 -1.87
C LEU A 184 17.22 -2.13 -0.33
N SER A 185 16.63 -1.13 0.30
CA SER A 185 16.54 -1.04 1.77
C SER A 185 15.70 -2.15 2.41
N GLY A 186 14.79 -2.77 1.63
CA GLY A 186 13.84 -3.76 2.13
C GLY A 186 12.68 -3.18 2.95
N GLU A 187 12.56 -1.86 3.09
CA GLU A 187 11.51 -1.24 3.91
C GLU A 187 10.10 -1.44 3.34
N ASP A 188 9.94 -1.45 2.01
CA ASP A 188 8.67 -1.82 1.38
C ASP A 188 8.30 -3.28 1.67
N VAL A 189 9.29 -4.18 1.72
CA VAL A 189 9.09 -5.59 2.09
C VAL A 189 8.70 -5.71 3.57
N ARG A 190 9.35 -4.95 4.47
CA ARG A 190 8.99 -4.89 5.90
C ARG A 190 7.51 -4.56 6.09
N ARG A 191 7.02 -3.50 5.44
CA ARG A 191 5.61 -3.07 5.53
C ARG A 191 4.66 -4.15 5.04
N LYS A 192 4.99 -4.83 3.94
CA LYS A 192 4.19 -5.94 3.40
C LYS A 192 4.17 -7.14 4.36
N LEU A 193 5.30 -7.46 5.01
CA LEU A 193 5.36 -8.52 6.02
C LEU A 193 4.51 -8.19 7.25
N LEU A 194 4.54 -6.95 7.75
CA LEU A 194 3.67 -6.52 8.85
C LEU A 194 2.18 -6.71 8.50
N ILE A 195 1.77 -6.31 7.29
CA ILE A 195 0.39 -6.47 6.81
C ILE A 195 0.01 -7.96 6.74
N LEU A 196 0.89 -8.81 6.19
CA LEU A 196 0.64 -10.26 6.09
C LEU A 196 0.57 -10.93 7.46
N ALA A 197 1.50 -10.60 8.38
CA ALA A 197 1.52 -11.13 9.74
C ALA A 197 0.24 -10.77 10.49
N ARG A 198 -0.17 -9.50 10.44
CA ARG A 198 -1.40 -9.00 11.06
C ARG A 198 -2.65 -9.65 10.44
N ALA A 199 -2.68 -9.82 9.12
CA ALA A 199 -3.76 -10.56 8.44
C ALA A 199 -3.82 -12.04 8.86
N ALA A 200 -2.67 -12.66 9.15
CA ALA A 200 -2.57 -14.01 9.69
C ALA A 200 -2.88 -14.10 11.20
N GLY A 201 -3.10 -12.96 11.88
CA GLY A 201 -3.44 -12.90 13.30
C GLY A 201 -2.26 -12.74 14.24
N VAL A 202 -1.09 -12.35 13.73
CA VAL A 202 0.11 -12.07 14.52
C VAL A 202 0.31 -10.56 14.62
N ALA A 203 0.23 -10.04 15.85
CA ALA A 203 0.48 -8.63 16.14
C ALA A 203 1.98 -8.38 16.24
N LEU A 204 2.56 -7.77 15.21
CA LEU A 204 3.98 -7.39 15.15
C LEU A 204 4.11 -5.88 14.99
N GLU A 205 5.16 -5.32 15.57
CA GLU A 205 5.69 -3.98 15.29
C GLU A 205 6.86 -4.03 14.29
N ALA A 206 7.25 -2.87 13.78
CA ALA A 206 8.32 -2.77 12.78
C ALA A 206 9.67 -3.29 13.32
N GLU A 207 9.91 -3.11 14.62
CA GLU A 207 11.13 -3.54 15.32
C GLU A 207 11.21 -5.07 15.46
N ASP A 208 10.07 -5.77 15.42
CA ASP A 208 10.02 -7.24 15.45
C ASP A 208 10.47 -7.87 14.12
N VAL A 209 10.54 -7.06 13.05
CA VAL A 209 10.92 -7.52 11.71
C VAL A 209 12.41 -7.26 11.50
N ARG A 210 13.20 -8.34 11.44
CA ARG A 210 14.59 -8.25 10.98
C ARG A 210 14.62 -8.04 9.47
N VAL A 211 15.29 -6.98 9.03
CA VAL A 211 15.54 -6.69 7.61
C VAL A 211 17.04 -6.67 7.36
N GLU A 212 17.46 -7.42 6.36
CA GLU A 212 18.80 -7.36 5.81
C GLU A 212 18.77 -6.46 4.58
N SER A 213 19.26 -5.23 4.76
CA SER A 213 19.30 -4.22 3.70
C SER A 213 20.42 -4.54 2.70
N LEU A 214 20.13 -4.40 1.41
CA LEU A 214 21.16 -4.43 0.37
C LEU A 214 21.85 -3.08 0.19
N VAL A 215 21.37 -2.02 0.85
CA VAL A 215 22.03 -0.69 0.84
C VAL A 215 23.27 -0.75 1.74
N SER A 216 24.44 -0.61 1.13
CA SER A 216 25.71 -0.46 1.84
C SER A 216 25.80 0.89 2.56
N ASP A 217 26.69 1.01 3.55
CA ASP A 217 26.94 2.28 4.24
C ASP A 217 27.38 3.39 3.28
N ALA A 218 28.16 3.05 2.25
CA ALA A 218 28.60 4.01 1.23
C ALA A 218 27.41 4.57 0.44
N LEU A 219 26.43 3.74 0.09
CA LEU A 219 25.21 4.16 -0.62
C LEU A 219 24.23 4.90 0.30
N ALA A 220 24.11 4.48 1.55
CA ALA A 220 23.26 5.13 2.53
C ALA A 220 23.67 6.60 2.74
N ASN A 221 24.98 6.87 2.75
CA ASN A 221 25.54 8.21 2.95
C ASN A 221 25.74 9.02 1.65
N ALA A 222 25.45 8.44 0.49
CA ALA A 222 25.59 9.13 -0.79
C ALA A 222 24.48 10.18 -1.01
N ASP A 223 24.84 11.32 -1.60
CA ASP A 223 23.86 12.27 -2.12
C ASP A 223 23.07 11.64 -3.29
N ALA A 224 21.83 12.07 -3.48
CA ALA A 224 20.94 11.51 -4.51
C ALA A 224 21.54 11.58 -5.92
N ASP A 225 22.25 12.67 -6.23
CA ASP A 225 22.90 12.89 -7.53
C ASP A 225 24.21 12.07 -7.70
N ALA A 226 24.75 11.51 -6.60
CA ALA A 226 25.99 10.74 -6.58
C ALA A 226 25.76 9.22 -6.41
N ILE A 227 24.50 8.75 -6.39
CA ILE A 227 24.18 7.33 -6.16
C ILE A 227 24.95 6.41 -7.13
N ASP A 228 25.02 6.76 -8.40
CA ASP A 228 25.62 5.90 -9.44
C ASP A 228 27.13 5.68 -9.23
N GLU A 229 27.83 6.63 -8.61
CA GLU A 229 29.25 6.54 -8.26
C GLU A 229 29.48 5.55 -7.12
N HIS A 230 28.52 5.47 -6.19
CA HIS A 230 28.59 4.61 -5.02
C HIS A 230 27.98 3.22 -5.23
N LEU A 231 27.28 2.97 -6.34
CA LEU A 231 26.69 1.65 -6.63
C LEU A 231 27.70 0.51 -6.64
N ALA A 232 28.96 0.77 -7.02
CA ALA A 232 30.02 -0.26 -7.01
C ALA A 232 30.30 -0.83 -5.60
N SER A 233 29.89 -0.14 -4.53
CA SER A 233 29.98 -0.67 -3.17
C SER A 233 29.08 -1.89 -2.92
N LEU A 234 28.10 -2.15 -3.80
CA LEU A 234 27.25 -3.35 -3.76
C LEU A 234 27.96 -4.61 -4.28
N ASP A 235 29.11 -4.45 -4.93
CA ASP A 235 29.87 -5.54 -5.52
C ASP A 235 30.94 -6.09 -4.57
N ALA A 236 31.11 -5.45 -3.40
CA ALA A 236 31.99 -5.93 -2.35
C ALA A 236 31.47 -7.26 -1.77
N PRO A 237 32.36 -8.21 -1.44
CA PRO A 237 32.00 -9.52 -0.90
C PRO A 237 31.37 -9.48 0.50
#